data_AF-A0A2V9LXS8-F1
#
_entry.id   AF-A0A2V9LXS8-F1
#
_cell.length_a   1.000
_cell.length_b   1.000
_cell.length_c   1.000
_cell.angle_alpha   90.00
_cell.angle_beta   90.00
_cell.angle_gamma   90.00
#
_symmetry.space_group_name_H-M   'P 1'
#
loop_
_entity.id
_entity.type
_entity.pdbx_description
1 polymer ?
#
loop_
_entity_poly.entity_id
_entity_poly.type
_entity_poly.pdbx_seq_one_letter_code
_entity_poly.pdbx_strand_id
1 'polypeptide(L)' 'MRREDRFEYRKARPNRFASRMHGETVAIVLDSDIASVFRSPEPVNSLLRSGINALPKRAKA' A
#
# COMPACT_ATOMS: atom_id res chain seq x y z
N MET A 1 -20.70 1.19 12.53
CA MET A 1 -19.59 2.12 12.29
C MET A 1 -19.96 3.45 12.97
N ARG A 2 -19.22 3.85 14.01
CA ARG A 2 -19.59 5.02 14.82
C ARG A 2 -19.03 6.30 14.19
N ARG A 3 -19.56 7.47 14.57
CA ARG A 3 -19.15 8.76 13.96
C ARG A 3 -17.69 9.13 14.27
N GLU A 4 -17.11 8.56 15.33
CA GLU A 4 -15.69 8.73 15.68
C GLU A 4 -14.69 8.17 14.65
N ASP A 5 -15.14 7.38 13.66
CA ASP A 5 -14.28 6.77 12.62
C ASP A 5 -14.05 7.65 11.38
N ARG A 6 -14.34 8.95 11.44
CA ARG A 6 -14.08 9.86 10.30
C ARG A 6 -12.78 10.63 10.51
N PHE A 7 -11.66 9.92 10.42
CA PHE A 7 -10.34 10.54 10.48
C PHE A 7 -10.11 11.41 9.24
N GLU A 8 -10.11 12.74 9.41
CA GLU A 8 -9.81 13.67 8.33
C GLU A 8 -8.29 13.78 8.14
N TYR A 9 -7.74 12.94 7.26
CA TYR A 9 -6.30 12.93 6.90
C TYR A 9 -5.76 14.30 6.48
N ARG A 10 -6.62 15.20 5.97
CA ARG A 10 -6.24 16.58 5.59
C ARG A 10 -5.85 17.48 6.78
N LYS A 11 -6.34 17.18 7.98
CA LYS A 11 -6.01 17.91 9.23
C LYS A 11 -4.91 17.23 10.03
N ALA A 12 -4.44 16.06 9.59
CA ALA A 12 -3.39 15.34 10.26
C ALA A 12 -2.06 16.09 10.12
N ARG A 13 -1.19 15.96 11.14
CA ARG A 13 0.18 16.44 11.04
C ARG A 13 0.89 15.77 9.86
N PRO A 14 1.84 16.45 9.20
CA PRO A 14 2.63 15.85 8.13
C PRO A 14 3.21 14.51 8.59
N ASN A 15 3.13 13.51 7.72
CA ASN A 15 3.57 12.16 8.03
C ASN A 15 5.06 12.18 8.41
N ARG A 16 5.39 11.88 9.67
CA ARG A 16 6.78 11.85 10.18
C ARG A 16 7.69 10.85 9.44
N PHE A 17 7.09 9.90 8.73
CA PHE A 17 7.78 8.93 7.89
C PHE A 17 7.91 9.39 6.43
N ALA A 18 7.28 10.49 6.02
CA ALA A 18 7.36 11.00 4.66
C ALA A 18 8.81 11.28 4.26
N SER A 19 9.64 11.82 5.16
CA SER A 19 11.07 12.03 4.89
C SER A 19 11.88 10.74 4.74
N ARG A 20 11.35 9.60 5.20
CA ARG A 20 11.96 8.28 5.03
C ARG A 20 11.49 7.58 3.76
N MET A 21 10.44 8.10 3.13
CA MET A 21 9.91 7.62 1.86
C MET A 21 10.69 8.30 0.73
N HIS A 22 11.39 7.53 -0.09
CA HIS A 22 12.21 8.07 -1.18
C HIS A 22 11.40 8.17 -2.48
N GLY A 23 11.39 9.36 -3.10
CA GLY A 23 10.68 9.60 -4.36
C GLY A 23 9.16 9.50 -4.23
N GLU A 24 8.47 9.18 -5.33
CA GLU A 24 7.02 8.94 -5.36
C GLU A 24 6.66 7.59 -4.71
N THR A 25 6.77 7.50 -3.38
CA THR A 25 6.39 6.30 -2.63
C THR A 25 4.94 6.40 -2.17
N VAL A 26 4.14 5.36 -2.44
CA VAL A 26 2.79 5.20 -1.90
C VAL A 26 2.83 4.20 -0.75
N ALA A 27 2.26 4.57 0.41
CA ALA A 27 2.08 3.66 1.54
C ALA A 27 0.70 3.00 1.47
N ILE A 28 0.66 1.68 1.66
CA ILE A 28 -0.57 0.88 1.67
C ILE A 28 -0.57 0.07 2.98
N VAL A 29 -1.73 0.00 3.64
CA VAL A 29 -1.93 -0.85 4.82
C VAL A 29 -2.36 -2.23 4.35
N LEU A 30 -1.65 -3.26 4.80
CA LEU A 30 -2.03 -4.65 4.57
C LEU A 30 -2.95 -5.13 5.71
N ASP A 31 -3.89 -6.01 5.39
CA ASP A 31 -4.65 -6.74 6.40
C ASP A 31 -3.74 -7.64 7.25
N SER A 32 -4.20 -7.94 8.47
CA SER A 32 -3.39 -8.62 9.50
C SER A 32 -2.96 -10.03 9.08
N ASP A 33 -3.81 -10.74 8.34
CA ASP A 33 -3.52 -12.08 7.82
C ASP A 33 -2.41 -12.03 6.76
N ILE A 34 -2.46 -11.06 5.85
CA ILE A 34 -1.42 -10.86 4.81
C ILE A 34 -0.10 -10.42 5.44
N ALA A 35 -0.15 -9.48 6.39
CA ALA A 35 1.02 -8.99 7.12
C ALA A 35 1.69 -10.08 7.97
N SER A 36 0.94 -11.10 8.40
CA SER A 36 1.50 -12.24 9.14
C SER A 36 2.43 -13.10 8.27
N VAL A 37 2.16 -13.14 6.96
CA VAL A 37 2.93 -13.89 5.97
C VAL A 37 4.08 -13.05 5.41
N PHE A 38 3.80 -11.80 5.05
CA PHE A 38 4.78 -10.91 4.43
C PHE A 38 5.30 -9.88 5.43
N ARG A 39 6.49 -10.16 6.00
CA ARG A 39 7.13 -9.30 7.01
C ARG A 39 7.96 -8.14 6.45
N SER A 40 8.10 -8.06 5.13
CA SER A 40 8.87 -7.02 4.46
C SER A 40 8.29 -6.69 3.08
N PRO A 41 8.57 -5.51 2.51
CA PRO A 41 8.00 -5.09 1.24
C PRO A 41 8.55 -5.84 0.02
N GLU A 42 9.76 -6.39 0.09
CA GLU A 42 10.42 -7.09 -1.02
C GLU A 42 9.61 -8.29 -1.56
N PRO A 43 9.19 -9.27 -0.73
CA PRO A 43 8.40 -10.41 -1.21
C PRO A 43 7.01 -10.00 -1.71
N VAL A 44 6.40 -8.98 -1.10
CA VAL A 44 5.10 -8.43 -1.56
C VAL A 44 5.25 -7.86 -2.97
N ASN A 45 6.24 -7.01 -3.17
CA ASN A 45 6.49 -6.38 -4.46
C ASN A 45 6.87 -7.41 -5.54
N SER A 46 7.63 -8.43 -5.20
CA SER A 46 7.98 -9.53 -6.11
C SER A 46 6.74 -10.30 -6.58
N LEU A 47 5.86 -10.65 -5.64
CA LEU A 47 4.61 -11.36 -5.95
C LEU A 47 3.67 -10.51 -6.80
N LEU A 48 3.46 -9.24 -6.44
CA LEU A 48 2.58 -8.34 -7.18
C LEU A 48 3.09 -8.09 -8.61
N ARG A 49 4.40 -7.92 -8.81
CA ARG A 49 5.01 -7.79 -10.14
C ARG A 49 4.82 -9.04 -10.98
N SER A 50 5.00 -10.22 -10.37
CA SER A 50 4.74 -11.50 -11.03
C SER A 50 3.27 -11.62 -11.45
N GLY A 51 2.34 -11.23 -10.58
CA GLY A 51 0.91 -11.17 -10.90
C GLY A 51 0.62 -10.23 -12.06
N ILE A 52 1.17 -9.00 -12.03
CA ILE A 52 1.01 -8.02 -13.13
C ILE A 52 1.52 -8.59 -14.46
N ASN A 53 2.65 -9.29 -14.45
CA ASN A 53 3.23 -9.90 -15.66
C ASN A 53 2.41 -11.10 -16.18
N ALA A 54 1.76 -11.83 -15.27
CA ALA A 54 0.91 -12.97 -15.61
C ALA A 54 -0.49 -12.55 -16.08
N LEU A 55 -0.95 -11.36 -15.70
CA LEU A 55 -2.21 -10.82 -16.19
C LEU A 55 -2.13 -10.59 -17.71
N PRO A 56 -3.18 -10.95 -18.47
CA PRO A 56 -3.23 -10.61 -19.88
C PRO A 56 -3.10 -9.09 -20.00
N LYS A 57 -2.14 -8.63 -20.81
CA LYS A 57 -2.03 -7.21 -21.14
C LYS A 57 -3.41 -6.78 -21.59
N ARG A 58 -4.07 -5.90 -20.83
CA ARG A 58 -5.36 -5.33 -21.26
C ARG A 58 -5.16 -4.91 -22.72
N ALA A 59 -5.84 -5.60 -23.64
CA ALA A 59 -6.09 -5.04 -24.95
C ALA A 59 -6.73 -3.68 -24.67
N LYS A 60 -6.11 -2.60 -25.17
CA LYS A 60 -6.69 -1.26 -25.08
C LYS A 60 -8.17 -1.37 -25.45
N ALA A 61 -9.04 -1.05 -24.49
CA ALA A 61 -10.41 -0.65 -24.77
C ALA A 61 -10.39 0.84 -25.11
#